data_AF-A0A7Z9S0D2-F1
#
_entry.id   AF-A0A7Z9S0D2-F1
#
_cell.length_a   1.000
_cell.length_b   1.000
_cell.length_c   1.000
_cell.angle_alpha   90.00
_cell.angle_beta   90.00
_cell.angle_gamma   90.00
#
_symmetry.space_group_name_H-M   'P 1'
#
loop_
_entity.id
_entity.type
_entity.pdbx_description
1 polymer ?
#
loop_
_entity_poly.entity_id
_entity_poly.type
_entity_poly.pdbx_seq_one_letter_code
_entity_poly.pdbx_strand_id
1 'polypeptide(L)' 'MTSRRARPLIVRGASENNLRSLDVEIPRERFVVMTGVSGSGKSTLAHQIICREGQRRFVE' A
#
# COMPACT_ATOMS: atom_id res chain seq x y z
N MET A 1 14.76 25.38 -10.70
CA MET A 1 14.04 24.76 -9.56
C MET A 1 13.58 23.36 -9.97
N THR A 2 14.36 22.32 -9.68
CA THR A 2 13.94 20.94 -9.94
C THR A 2 13.03 20.46 -8.81
N SER A 3 11.73 20.32 -9.09
CA SER A 3 10.80 19.64 -8.18
C SER A 3 11.29 18.21 -7.95
N ARG A 4 11.70 17.88 -6.72
CA ARG A 4 12.09 16.52 -6.35
C ARG A 4 10.82 15.70 -6.21
N ARG A 5 10.52 14.83 -7.19
CA ARG A 5 9.36 13.94 -7.13
C ARG A 5 9.47 13.03 -5.90
N ALA A 6 8.38 12.90 -5.14
CA ALA A 6 8.30 11.95 -4.05
C ALA A 6 8.45 10.51 -4.56
N ARG A 7 9.29 9.72 -3.90
CA ARG A 7 9.44 8.27 -4.21
C ARG A 7 8.11 7.56 -3.90
N PRO A 8 7.60 6.67 -4.75
CA PRO A 8 6.37 5.93 -4.47
C PRO A 8 6.52 5.01 -3.24
N LEU A 9 5.40 4.67 -2.62
CA LEU A 9 5.33 3.55 -1.68
C LEU A 9 5.27 2.27 -2.51
N ILE A 10 6.24 1.38 -2.30
CA ILE A 10 6.35 0.12 -3.03
C ILE A 10 6.01 -1.01 -2.05
N VAL A 11 5.01 -1.81 -2.40
CA VAL A 11 4.66 -3.06 -1.72
C VAL A 11 4.99 -4.19 -2.68
N ARG A 12 5.78 -5.16 -2.21
CA ARG A 12 6.17 -6.34 -2.98
C ARG A 12 5.71 -7.61 -2.29
N GLY A 13 5.22 -8.57 -3.06
CA GLY A 13 4.86 -9.90 -2.59
C GLY A 13 3.78 -9.91 -1.51
N ALA A 14 2.87 -8.94 -1.47
CA ALA A 14 1.79 -8.90 -0.50
C ALA A 14 0.93 -10.18 -0.61
N SER A 15 0.97 -11.01 0.42
CA SER A 15 0.39 -12.37 0.40
C SER A 15 -0.48 -12.66 1.64
N GLU A 16 -0.94 -11.60 2.33
CA GLU A 16 -1.86 -11.74 3.46
C GLU A 16 -3.27 -12.08 2.99
N ASN A 17 -3.97 -12.95 3.74
CA ASN A 17 -5.32 -13.43 3.45
C ASN A 17 -5.49 -13.94 2.01
N ASN A 18 -6.33 -13.26 1.22
CA ASN A 18 -6.70 -13.65 -0.13
C ASN A 18 -5.78 -13.02 -1.20
N LEU A 19 -4.76 -12.23 -0.81
CA LEU A 19 -3.79 -11.68 -1.75
C LEU A 19 -2.84 -12.76 -2.24
N ARG A 20 -2.55 -12.73 -3.54
CA ARG A 20 -1.73 -13.75 -4.23
C ARG A 20 -0.43 -13.12 -4.70
N SER A 21 0.47 -12.83 -3.76
CA SER A 21 1.78 -12.21 -4.03
C SER A 21 1.68 -10.94 -4.88
N LEU A 22 0.84 -10.01 -4.42
CA LEU A 22 0.57 -8.76 -5.11
C LEU A 22 1.76 -7.79 -4.98
N ASP A 23 2.20 -7.28 -6.13
CA ASP A 23 3.11 -6.15 -6.25
C ASP A 23 2.33 -4.89 -6.62
N VAL A 24 2.55 -3.79 -5.90
CA VAL A 24 1.89 -2.51 -6.19
C VAL A 24 2.78 -1.32 -5.85
N GLU A 25 2.71 -0.30 -6.71
CA GLU A 25 3.33 1.00 -6.49
C GLU A 25 2.25 2.06 -6.27
N ILE A 26 2.31 2.74 -5.14
CA ILE A 26 1.34 3.77 -4.75
C ILE A 26 2.05 5.13 -4.78
N PRO A 27 1.61 6.08 -5.62
CA PRO A 27 2.23 7.40 -5.68
C PRO A 27 2.05 8.14 -4.36
N ARG A 28 3.15 8.68 -3.82
CA ARG A 28 3.10 9.54 -2.61
C ARG A 28 2.66 10.95 -2.97
N GLU A 29 2.18 11.69 -1.96
CA GLU A 29 1.69 13.07 -2.10
C GLU A 29 0.49 13.18 -3.06
N ARG A 30 -0.32 12.10 -3.12
CA ARG A 30 -1.54 12.03 -3.92
C ARG A 30 -2.67 11.44 -3.08
N PHE A 31 -3.89 11.86 -3.40
CA PHE A 31 -5.09 11.19 -2.92
C PHE A 31 -5.35 9.96 -3.81
N VAL A 32 -5.13 8.76 -3.26
CA VAL A 32 -5.24 7.49 -3.99
C VAL A 32 -6.46 6.73 -3.49
N VAL A 33 -7.26 6.21 -4.41
CA VAL A 33 -8.45 5.40 -4.12
C VAL A 33 -8.18 3.96 -4.53
N MET A 34 -8.44 3.02 -3.61
CA MET A 34 -8.48 1.58 -3.92
C MET A 34 -9.92 1.12 -4.05
N THR A 35 -10.26 0.52 -5.19
CA THR A 35 -11.62 0.04 -5.51
C THR A 35 -11.60 -1.41 -6.00
N GLY A 36 -12.77 -2.02 -6.14
CA GLY A 36 -12.97 -3.42 -6.55
C GLY A 36 -14.05 -4.14 -5.74
N VAL A 37 -14.47 -5.31 -6.23
CA VAL A 37 -15.54 -6.14 -5.65
C VAL A 37 -15.27 -6.55 -4.20
N SER A 38 -16.32 -6.91 -3.44
CA SER A 38 -16.15 -7.47 -2.09
C SER A 38 -15.22 -8.70 -2.12
N GLY A 39 -14.37 -8.84 -1.11
CA GLY A 39 -13.40 -9.94 -1.05
C GLY A 39 -12.19 -9.82 -1.99
N SER A 40 -12.00 -8.72 -2.73
CA SER A 40 -10.84 -8.56 -3.63
C SER A 40 -9.50 -8.26 -2.93
N GLY A 41 -9.48 -8.12 -1.60
CA GLY A 41 -8.26 -7.85 -0.83
C GLY A 41 -7.94 -6.37 -0.57
N LYS A 42 -8.84 -5.43 -0.89
CA LYS A 42 -8.65 -3.98 -0.65
C LYS A 42 -8.32 -3.67 0.81
N SER A 43 -9.18 -4.10 1.74
CA SER A 43 -9.00 -3.81 3.17
C SER A 43 -7.76 -4.50 3.73
N THR A 44 -7.40 -5.66 3.19
CA THR A 44 -6.15 -6.35 3.54
C THR A 44 -4.93 -5.54 3.15
N LEU A 45 -4.85 -5.10 1.89
CA LEU A 45 -3.74 -4.27 1.43
C LEU A 45 -3.68 -2.92 2.19
N ALA A 46 -4.81 -2.22 2.34
CA ALA A 46 -4.84 -0.91 2.98
C ALA A 46 -4.57 -0.96 4.50
N HIS A 47 -5.35 -1.73 5.25
CA HIS A 47 -5.31 -1.68 6.71
C HIS A 47 -4.30 -2.67 7.31
N GLN A 48 -4.32 -3.93 6.85
CA GLN A 48 -3.55 -5.00 7.49
C GLN A 48 -2.08 -5.01 7.05
N ILE A 49 -1.79 -4.53 5.84
CA ILE A 49 -0.43 -4.40 5.33
C ILE A 49 0.06 -2.96 5.47
N ILE A 50 -0.49 -2.01 4.71
CA ILE A 50 0.09 -0.66 4.60
C ILE A 50 0.01 0.09 5.93
N CYS A 51 -1.18 0.24 6.52
CA CYS A 51 -1.33 0.97 7.78
C CYS A 51 -0.58 0.29 8.93
N ARG A 52 -0.72 -1.03 9.09
CA ARG A 52 -0.07 -1.79 10.17
C ARG A 52 1.46 -1.71 10.09
N GLU A 53 2.04 -1.96 8.92
CA GLU A 53 3.50 -1.92 8.76
C GLU A 53 4.03 -0.49 8.85
N GLY A 54 3.28 0.48 8.33
CA GLY A 54 3.58 1.90 8.50
C GLY A 54 3.61 2.31 9.98
N GLN A 55 2.63 1.87 10.77
CA GLN A 55 2.60 2.11 12.21
C GLN A 55 3.74 1.40 12.93
N ARG A 56 4.02 0.12 12.60
CA ARG A 56 5.12 -0.64 13.21
C ARG A 56 6.46 0.07 13.05
N ARG A 57 6.80 0.48 11.83
CA ARG A 57 8.06 1.18 11.50
C ARG A 57 8.14 2.61 12.02
N PHE A 58 7.02 3.19 12.46
CA PHE A 58 7.01 4.52 13.04
C PHE A 58 7.20 4.49 14.55
N VAL A 59 6.80 3.39 15.20
CA VAL A 59 6.93 3.18 16.65
C VAL A 59 8.28 2.54 17.00
N GLU A 60 8.81 1.68 16.13
CA GLU A 60 10.23 1.24 16.17
C GLU A 60 11.18 2.39 15.78
#